data_AF-A0A9Q9UWB9-F1
#
_entry.id   AF-A0A9Q9UWB9-F1
#
_cell.length_a   1.000
_cell.length_b   1.000
_cell.length_c   1.000
_cell.angle_alpha   90.00
_cell.angle_beta   90.00
_cell.angle_gamma   90.00
#
_symmetry.space_group_name_H-M   'P 1'
#
loop_
_entity.id
_entity.type
_entity.pdbx_description
1 polymer ?
#
loop_
_entity_poly.entity_id
_entity_poly.type
_entity_poly.pdbx_seq_one_letter_code
_entity_poly.pdbx_strand_id
1 'polypeptide(L)' 'MKRQKGVCAHCGLTFRNGDSIEKHHILPRSKGGSDLDKNLELLHLHCHDAKHGNRIDSSELDTNPF' A
#
# COMPACT_ATOMS: atom_id res chain seq x y z
N MET A 1 3.12 -14.73 7.38
CA MET A 1 3.97 -14.02 6.39
C MET A 1 5.36 -14.65 6.14
N LYS A 2 5.51 -15.73 5.34
CA LYS A 2 6.84 -16.22 4.87
C LYS A 2 7.13 -15.90 3.38
N ARG A 3 6.14 -15.43 2.63
CA ARG A 3 6.20 -15.33 1.16
C ARG A 3 6.97 -14.11 0.67
N GLN A 4 6.88 -12.99 1.38
CA GLN A 4 7.47 -11.73 0.96
C GLN A 4 8.95 -11.59 1.33
N LYS A 5 9.52 -12.52 2.11
CA LYS A 5 10.96 -12.54 2.49
C LYS A 5 11.49 -11.19 3.01
N GLY A 6 10.63 -10.37 3.62
CA GLY A 6 11.00 -9.03 4.07
C GLY A 6 11.19 -8.02 2.94
N VAL A 7 10.52 -8.21 1.81
CA VAL A 7 10.55 -7.33 0.64
C VAL A 7 9.17 -6.69 0.44
N CYS A 8 9.14 -5.40 0.13
CA CYS A 8 7.93 -4.68 -0.22
C CYS A 8 7.36 -5.19 -1.56
N ALA A 9 6.09 -5.58 -1.57
CA ALA A 9 5.43 -6.09 -2.78
C ALA A 9 5.23 -5.02 -3.88
N HIS A 10 5.32 -3.73 -3.55
CA HIS A 10 5.15 -2.63 -4.50
C HIS A 10 6.46 -2.19 -5.15
N CYS A 11 7.50 -1.91 -4.35
CA CYS A 11 8.79 -1.42 -4.86
C CYS A 11 9.88 -2.48 -4.98
N GLY A 12 9.67 -3.70 -4.46
CA GLY A 12 10.65 -4.78 -4.53
C GLY A 12 11.90 -4.60 -3.65
N LEU A 13 11.94 -3.57 -2.80
CA LEU A 13 13.04 -3.31 -1.87
C LEU A 13 12.84 -4.07 -0.55
N THR A 14 13.95 -4.49 0.06
CA THR A 14 13.94 -5.09 1.40
C THR A 14 13.62 -4.04 2.46
N PHE A 15 12.77 -4.41 3.41
CA PHE A 15 12.50 -3.61 4.60
C PHE A 15 13.76 -3.50 5.46
N ARG A 16 14.07 -2.30 5.92
CA ARG A 16 15.19 -2.00 6.81
C ARG A 16 14.67 -1.56 8.18
N ASN A 17 15.54 -1.66 9.18
CA ASN A 17 15.25 -1.09 10.50
C ASN A 17 15.11 0.43 10.37
N GLY A 18 13.90 0.94 10.55
CA GLY A 18 13.53 2.34 10.36
C GLY A 18 12.43 2.54 9.31
N ASP A 19 12.19 1.56 8.44
CA ASP A 19 11.11 1.64 7.47
C ASP A 19 9.75 1.38 8.13
N SER A 20 8.79 2.26 7.86
CA SER A 20 7.40 2.05 8.25
C SER A 20 6.74 1.05 7.31
N ILE A 21 6.23 -0.05 7.87
CA ILE A 21 5.65 -1.17 7.11
C ILE A 21 4.16 -1.28 7.44
N GLU A 22 3.32 -1.33 6.41
CA GLU A 22 1.89 -1.50 6.54
C GLU A 22 1.38 -2.76 5.84
N LYS A 23 0.29 -3.33 6.39
CA LYS A 23 -0.41 -4.47 5.81
C LYS A 23 -1.46 -3.98 4.82
N HIS A 24 -1.34 -4.41 3.58
CA HIS A 24 -2.21 -4.04 2.48
C HIS A 24 -3.03 -5.23 2.01
N HIS A 25 -4.34 -5.08 1.85
CA HIS A 25 -5.20 -6.10 1.26
C HIS A 25 -5.09 -6.11 -0.27
N ILE A 26 -4.63 -7.23 -0.85
CA ILE A 26 -4.55 -7.42 -2.31
C ILE A 26 -5.94 -7.28 -2.94
N LEU A 27 -6.90 -8.05 -2.42
CA LEU A 27 -8.31 -7.86 -2.70
C LEU A 27 -8.90 -6.98 -1.59
N PRO A 28 -9.44 -5.79 -1.91
CA PRO A 28 -10.06 -4.91 -0.92
C PRO A 28 -11.18 -5.64 -0.17
N ARG A 29 -11.33 -5.34 1.13
CA ARG A 29 -12.42 -5.93 1.95
C ARG A 29 -13.80 -5.66 1.35
N SER A 30 -13.98 -4.49 0.72
CA SER A 30 -15.22 -4.12 0.00
C SER A 30 -15.56 -5.06 -1.17
N LYS A 31 -14.58 -5.77 -1.73
CA LYS A 31 -14.77 -6.76 -2.81
C LYS A 31 -14.71 -8.21 -2.30
N GLY A 32 -14.88 -8.43 -0.99
CA GLY A 32 -14.83 -9.76 -0.39
C GLY A 32 -13.41 -10.24 -0.05
N GLY A 33 -12.46 -9.33 0.07
CA GLY A 33 -11.10 -9.63 0.52
C GLY A 33 -11.06 -10.24 1.92
N SER A 34 -10.45 -11.44 2.05
CA SER A 34 -10.24 -12.08 3.35
C SER A 34 -9.07 -11.44 4.12
N ASP A 35 -9.12 -11.43 5.45
CA ASP A 35 -8.01 -10.99 6.32
C ASP A 35 -6.91 -12.06 6.51
N LEU A 36 -6.87 -13.06 5.62
CA LEU A 36 -5.87 -14.12 5.64
C LEU A 36 -4.55 -13.63 5.05
N ASP A 37 -3.42 -14.12 5.57
CA ASP A 37 -2.05 -13.85 5.07
C ASP A 37 -1.88 -14.01 3.55
N LYS A 38 -2.71 -14.84 2.91
CA LYS A 38 -2.69 -15.06 1.46
C LYS A 38 -3.21 -13.86 0.65
N ASN A 39 -4.01 -13.00 1.27
CA ASN A 39 -4.61 -11.80 0.70
C ASN A 39 -4.00 -10.52 1.29
N LEU A 40 -2.99 -10.65 2.15
CA LEU A 40 -2.29 -9.54 2.78
C LEU A 40 -0.86 -9.45 2.27
N GLU A 41 -0.48 -8.26 1.82
CA GLU A 41 0.87 -7.89 1.44
C GLU A 41 1.45 -6.87 2.42
N LEU A 42 2.77 -6.81 2.50
CA LEU A 42 3.49 -5.81 3.27
C LEU A 42 4.04 -4.79 2.28
N LEU A 43 3.74 -3.53 2.55
CA LEU A 43 4.22 -2.40 1.77
C LEU A 43 4.93 -1.43 2.70
N HIS A 44 5.86 -0.65 2.15
CA HIS A 44 6.30 0.56 2.86
C HIS A 44 5.11 1.51 3.00
N LEU A 45 5.09 2.33 4.04
CA LEU A 45 4.06 3.36 4.24
C LEU A 45 3.89 4.23 2.98
N HIS A 46 4.99 4.78 2.44
CA HIS A 46 4.93 5.57 1.20
C HIS A 46 4.47 4.76 -0.03
N CYS A 47 4.75 3.45 -0.06
CA CYS A 47 4.28 2.56 -1.13
C CYS A 47 2.79 2.25 -0.99
N HIS A 48 2.32 2.15 0.25
CA HIS A 48 0.92 1.96 0.60
C HIS A 48 0.12 3.21 0.22
N ASP A 49 0.64 4.39 0.58
CA ASP A 49 0.09 5.68 0.18
C ASP A 49 0.11 5.85 -1.33
N ALA A 50 1.16 5.45 -2.05
CA ALA A 50 1.16 5.49 -3.51
C ALA A 50 0.14 4.53 -4.16
N LYS A 51 -0.20 3.42 -3.47
CA LYS A 51 -1.15 2.42 -3.95
C LYS A 51 -2.62 2.79 -3.66
N HIS A 52 -2.87 3.49 -2.56
CA HIS A 52 -4.19 4.02 -2.18
C HIS A 52 -4.44 5.45 -2.66
N GLY A 53 -3.37 6.23 -2.73
CA GLY A 53 -3.29 7.55 -3.30
C GLY A 53 -3.45 7.44 -4.81
N ASN A 54 -4.71 7.36 -5.20
CA ASN A 54 -5.18 7.86 -6.48
C ASN A 54 -4.38 9.14 -6.79
N ARG A 55 -3.79 9.20 -7.98
CA ARG A 55 -3.24 10.45 -8.51
C ARG A 55 -4.35 11.50 -8.38
N ILE A 56 -4.23 12.39 -7.41
CA ILE A 56 -4.88 13.68 -7.55
C ILE A 56 -4.09 14.31 -8.69
N ASP A 57 -4.69 14.32 -9.88
CA ASP A 57 -4.14 15.08 -10.97
C ASP A 57 -4.06 16.52 -10.46
N SER A 58 -2.87 17.12 -10.50
CA SER A 58 -2.68 18.46 -9.94
C SER A 58 -3.55 19.52 -10.63
N SER A 59 -4.22 19.19 -11.75
CA SER A 59 -5.25 20.04 -12.35
C SER A 59 -6.55 20.15 -11.53
N GLU A 60 -6.83 19.24 -10.59
CA GLU A 60 -8.04 19.30 -9.75
C GLU A 60 -7.83 20.03 -8.42
N LEU A 61 -6.58 20.27 -7.99
CA LEU A 61 -6.26 20.99 -6.75
C LEU A 61 -6.50 22.51 -6.86
N ASP A 62 -6.55 23.06 -8.08
CA ASP A 62 -6.79 24.48 -8.32
C ASP A 62 -8.28 24.88 -8.26
N THR A 63 -9.20 23.93 -8.01
CA THR A 63 -10.65 24.20 -8.03
C THR A 63 -11.32 24.29 -6.66
N ASN A 64 -10.61 24.12 -5.54
CA ASN A 64 -11.24 24.17 -4.22
C ASN A 64 -10.66 25.29 -3.34
N PRO A 65 -11.28 26.49 -3.33
CA PRO A 65 -10.82 27.66 -2.57
C PRO A 65 -11.42 27.73 -1.15
N PHE A 66 -11.61 26.59 -0.47
CA PHE A 66 -12.12 26.54 0.90
C PHE A 66 -11.08 26.01 1.88
#